data_AF-A0A968E8G0-F1
#
_entry.id   AF-A0A968E8G0-F1
#
_cell.length_a   1.000
_cell.length_b   1.000
_cell.length_c   1.000
_cell.angle_alpha   90.00
_cell.angle_beta   90.00
_cell.angle_gamma   90.00
#
_symmetry.space_group_name_H-M   'P 1'
#
loop_
_entity.id
_entity.type
_entity.pdbx_description
1 polymer ?
#
loop_
_entity_poly.entity_id
_entity_poly.type
_entity_poly.pdbx_seq_one_letter_code
_entity_poly.pdbx_strand_id
1 'polypeptide(L)' 'LNERYVREWLGAMVTGSIIDYDPDNKTYSLPKEHAVWLTREAVPNNIAVTAQWLAVLGSVEDKIVDCFKEGGGV' A
#
# COMPACT_ATOMS: atom_id res chain seq x y z
N LEU A 1 6.55 -8.06 -13.54
CA LEU A 1 6.33 -8.52 -12.16
C LEU A 1 6.33 -10.04 -12.13
N ASN A 2 6.72 -10.68 -11.04
CA ASN A 2 6.66 -12.14 -10.89
C ASN A 2 5.27 -12.55 -10.40
N GLU A 3 4.68 -13.58 -11.02
CA GLU A 3 3.29 -13.99 -10.77
C GLU A 3 3.01 -14.35 -9.31
N ARG A 4 3.94 -15.04 -8.64
CA ARG A 4 3.77 -15.43 -7.23
C ARG A 4 3.66 -14.20 -6.33
N TYR A 5 4.56 -13.23 -6.51
CA TYR A 5 4.56 -11.99 -5.73
C TYR A 5 3.33 -11.13 -6.03
N VAL A 6 2.86 -11.11 -7.28
CA VAL A 6 1.60 -10.44 -7.64
C VAL A 6 0.43 -11.09 -6.93
N ARG A 7 0.36 -12.43 -6.89
CA ARG A 7 -0.70 -13.18 -6.20
C ARG A 7 -0.72 -12.90 -4.69
N GLU A 8 0.45 -12.89 -4.04
CA GLU A 8 0.58 -12.58 -2.61
C GLU A 8 0.15 -11.13 -2.32
N TRP A 9 0.56 -10.18 -3.18
CA TRP A 9 0.13 -8.78 -3.08
C TRP A 9 -1.38 -8.62 -3.27
N LEU A 10 -1.97 -9.27 -4.29
CA LEU A 10 -3.42 -9.28 -4.51
C LEU A 10 -4.17 -9.85 -3.31
N GLY A 11 -3.64 -10.90 -2.67
CA GLY A 11 -4.20 -11.46 -1.45
C GLY A 11 -4.33 -10.42 -0.32
N ALA A 12 -3.27 -9.63 -0.09
CA ALA A 12 -3.32 -8.55 0.90
C ALA A 12 -4.27 -7.40 0.50
N MET A 13 -4.35 -7.07 -0.79
CA MET A 13 -5.27 -6.03 -1.27
C MET A 13 -6.74 -6.44 -1.17
N VAL A 14 -7.04 -7.73 -1.34
CA VAL A 14 -8.39 -8.27 -1.18
C VAL A 14 -8.81 -8.28 0.30
N THR A 15 -7.94 -8.74 1.19
CA THR A 15 -8.24 -8.71 2.64
C THR A 15 -8.36 -7.29 3.18
N GLY A 16 -7.67 -6.33 2.57
CA GLY A 16 -7.81 -4.89 2.84
C GLY A 16 -8.99 -4.20 2.14
N SER A 17 -9.85 -4.95 1.42
CA SER A 17 -11.01 -4.42 0.70
C SER A 17 -10.70 -3.34 -0.35
N ILE A 18 -9.51 -3.40 -0.97
CA ILE A 18 -9.09 -2.50 -2.05
C ILE A 18 -9.37 -3.12 -3.41
N ILE A 19 -9.16 -4.43 -3.54
CA ILE A 19 -9.39 -5.20 -4.76
C ILE A 19 -10.48 -6.23 -4.48
N ASP A 20 -11.39 -6.41 -5.42
CA ASP A 20 -12.39 -7.47 -5.36
C ASP A 20 -11.83 -8.76 -5.95
N TYR A 21 -12.25 -9.89 -5.37
CA TYR A 21 -11.93 -11.22 -5.86
C TYR A 21 -13.21 -12.01 -6.13
N ASP A 22 -13.33 -12.50 -7.36
CA ASP A 22 -14.40 -13.42 -7.76
C ASP A 22 -13.86 -14.87 -7.65
N PRO A 23 -14.36 -15.68 -6.70
CA PRO A 23 -13.89 -17.04 -6.50
C PRO A 23 -14.31 -18.01 -7.61
N ASP A 24 -15.42 -17.75 -8.30
CA ASP A 24 -15.96 -18.64 -9.33
C ASP A 24 -15.11 -18.54 -10.60
N ASN A 25 -14.74 -17.31 -10.98
CA ASN A 25 -13.89 -17.05 -12.15
C ASN A 25 -12.39 -16.96 -11.82
N LYS A 26 -12.04 -16.93 -10.52
CA LYS A 26 -10.66 -16.73 -10.03
C LYS A 26 -10.01 -15.46 -10.56
N THR A 27 -10.81 -14.40 -10.67
CA THR A 27 -10.40 -13.11 -11.22
C THR A 27 -10.34 -12.06 -10.12
N TYR A 28 -9.48 -11.07 -10.35
CA TYR A 28 -9.32 -9.90 -9.48
C TYR A 28 -9.75 -8.66 -10.26
N SER A 29 -10.46 -7.74 -9.61
CA SER A 29 -10.86 -6.47 -10.20
C SER A 29 -10.62 -5.32 -9.24
N LEU A 30 -10.04 -4.23 -9.75
CA LEU A 30 -9.97 -2.97 -9.02
C LEU A 30 -11.27 -2.19 -9.29
N PRO A 31 -12.11 -1.92 -8.27
CA PRO A 31 -13.32 -1.14 -8.45
C PRO A 31 -13.02 0.27 -8.96
N LYS A 32 -13.91 0.83 -9.78
CA LYS A 32 -13.68 2.15 -10.41
C LYS A 32 -13.59 3.26 -9.36
N GLU A 33 -14.44 3.18 -8.35
CA GLU A 33 -14.49 4.03 -7.17
C GLU A 33 -13.18 4.02 -6.36
N HIS A 34 -12.40 2.94 -6.41
CA HIS A 34 -11.07 2.89 -5.80
C HIS A 34 -10.00 3.40 -6.79
N ALA A 35 -10.12 3.04 -8.07
CA ALA A 35 -9.18 3.45 -9.11
C ALA A 35 -9.05 4.99 -9.25
N VAL A 36 -10.15 5.72 -9.03
CA VAL A 36 -10.15 7.20 -9.02
C VAL A 36 -9.31 7.83 -7.91
N TRP A 37 -8.79 7.05 -6.96
CA TRP A 37 -7.89 7.51 -5.91
C TRP A 37 -6.51 6.85 -5.94
N LEU A 38 -6.34 5.72 -6.64
CA LEU A 38 -5.15 4.87 -6.49
C LEU A 38 -4.27 4.79 -7.75
N THR A 39 -4.65 5.48 -8.83
CA THR A 39 -3.96 5.40 -10.12
C THR A 39 -3.38 6.74 -10.55
N ARG A 40 -2.43 6.72 -11.48
CA ARG A 40 -1.78 7.96 -12.00
C ARG A 40 -2.74 8.87 -12.76
N GLU A 41 -3.85 8.34 -13.27
CA GLU A 41 -4.89 9.16 -13.91
C GLU A 41 -5.61 10.07 -12.91
N ALA A 42 -5.55 9.74 -11.61
CA ALA A 42 -6.19 10.52 -10.55
C ALA A 42 -5.37 11.73 -10.07
N VAL A 43 -4.22 12.06 -10.66
CA VAL A 43 -3.38 13.17 -10.20
C VAL A 43 -4.18 14.50 -10.21
N PRO A 44 -4.16 15.29 -9.11
CA PRO A 44 -3.30 15.17 -7.92
C PRO A 44 -3.88 14.35 -6.76
N ASN A 45 -5.07 13.79 -6.90
CA ASN A 45 -5.81 13.07 -5.85
C ASN A 45 -5.33 11.63 -5.62
N ASN A 46 -4.24 11.20 -6.26
CA ASN A 46 -3.73 9.84 -6.12
C ASN A 46 -3.08 9.61 -4.75
N ILE A 47 -3.84 9.01 -3.82
CA ILE A 47 -3.37 8.72 -2.46
C ILE A 47 -2.39 7.55 -2.38
N ALA A 48 -2.25 6.73 -3.44
CA ALA A 48 -1.27 5.65 -3.47
C ALA A 48 0.18 6.18 -3.41
N VAL A 49 0.41 7.43 -3.82
CA VAL A 49 1.70 8.10 -3.66
C VAL A 49 1.99 8.34 -2.18
N THR A 50 0.99 8.74 -1.39
CA THR A 50 1.11 8.98 0.05
C THR A 50 1.48 7.70 0.81
N ALA A 51 0.97 6.54 0.40
CA ALA A 51 1.28 5.25 1.04
C ALA A 51 2.77 4.89 1.00
N GLN A 52 3.57 5.46 0.08
CA GLN A 52 5.01 5.24 0.01
C GLN A 52 5.76 5.78 1.24
N TRP A 53 5.22 6.81 1.90
CA TRP A 53 5.81 7.38 3.11
C TRP A 53 5.85 6.38 4.27
N LEU A 54 4.92 5.40 4.31
CA LEU A 54 4.90 4.39 5.37
C LEU A 54 6.21 3.59 5.42
N ALA A 55 6.72 3.16 4.27
CA ALA A 55 7.98 2.42 4.20
C ALA A 55 9.19 3.33 4.50
N VAL A 56 9.15 4.59 4.06
CA VAL A 56 10.21 5.57 4.36
C VAL A 56 10.31 5.83 5.85
N LEU A 57 9.19 6.09 6.52
CA LEU A 57 9.14 6.31 7.97
C LEU A 57 9.49 5.04 8.75
N GLY A 58 9.01 3.87 8.31
CA GLY A 58 9.37 2.59 8.89
C GLY A 58 10.88 2.31 8.85
N SER A 59 11.58 2.78 7.80
CA SER A 59 13.05 2.59 7.69
C SER A 59 13.87 3.31 8.75
N VAL A 60 13.28 4.27 9.47
CA VAL A 60 13.94 5.04 10.54
C VAL A 60 13.28 4.84 11.91
N GLU A 61 12.34 3.91 12.04
CA GLU A 61 11.57 3.66 13.27
C GLU A 61 12.47 3.44 14.49
N ASP A 62 13.47 2.56 14.39
CA ASP A 62 14.38 2.25 15.50
C ASP A 62 15.14 3.51 15.97
N LYS A 63 15.58 4.35 15.03
CA LYS A 63 16.28 5.61 15.36
C LYS A 63 15.37 6.58 16.10
N ILE A 64 14.10 6.65 15.69
CA ILE A 64 13.10 7.46 16.40
C ILE A 64 12.97 6.95 17.84
N VAL A 65 12.81 5.64 18.03
CA VAL A 65 12.68 5.01 19.35
C VAL A 65 13.89 5.32 20.24
N ASP A 66 15.10 5.33 19.70
CA ASP A 66 16.31 5.65 20.46
C ASP A 66 16.36 7.12 20.87
N CYS A 67 15.99 8.05 19.97
CA CYS A 67 15.89 9.48 20.32
C CYS A 67 14.87 9.75 21.44
N PHE A 68 13.81 8.95 21.58
CA PHE A 68 12.89 9.06 22.71
C PHE A 68 13.54 8.69 24.06
N LYS A 69 14.51 7.77 24.07
CA LYS A 69 15.21 7.33 25.29
C LYS A 69 16.39 8.23 25.64
N GLU A 70 17.12 8.66 24.62
CA GLU A 70 18.44 9.27 24.77
C GLU A 70 18.45 10.79 24.47
N GLY A 71 17.35 11.31 23.90
CA GLY A 71 17.30 12.67 23.34
C GLY A 71 17.97 12.77 21.96
N GLY A 72 18.04 13.98 21.39
CA GLY A 72 18.64 14.21 20.06
C GLY A 72 17.61 14.24 18.91
N GLY A 73 17.99 13.72 17.73
CA GLY A 73 17.15 13.72 16.52
C GLY A 73 17.59 12.70 15.47
N VAL A 74 16.70 12.45 14.50
CA VAL A 74 16.85 11.48 13.40
C VAL A 74 17.30 12.15 12.11
#